data_AF-A0AB39ALC0-F1
#
_entry.id   AF-A0AB39ALC0-F1
#
_cell.length_a   1.000
_cell.length_b   1.000
_cell.length_c   1.000
_cell.angle_alpha   90.00
_cell.angle_beta   90.00
_cell.angle_gamma   90.00
#
_symmetry.space_group_name_H-M   'P 1'
#
loop_
_entity.id
_entity.type
_entity.pdbx_description
1 polymer ?
#
loop_
_entity_poly.entity_id
_entity_poly.type
_entity_poly.pdbx_seq_one_letter_code
_entity_poly.pdbx_strand_id
1 'polypeptide(L)'
;MKQIDIDDELYQYIASNTQSIGESASTILRRLLNLNGEKINTTKLDTDHKNETVSVSNSSLEQPIADVEQPTQVAKPPVNKKNANVFNILNKEELAMQKGVVGRFLFILSAFYRTHKTDFSAVLDIKGRDRVYFATSKEDLVNSGSSMNPKNITDSEYWVMTNSNTTRKKMMLHEVALSLGYSNEQAEKIRDYL
;
A
#
# COMPACT_ATOMS: atom_id res chain seq x y z
N MET A 1 -18.24 -5.76 6.13
CA MET A 1 -17.67 -4.75 7.05
C MET A 1 -16.16 -4.92 7.04
N LYS A 2 -15.34 -3.87 7.19
CA LYS A 2 -13.89 -4.03 7.43
C LYS A 2 -13.64 -4.12 8.94
N GLN A 3 -12.78 -5.04 9.36
CA GLN A 3 -12.31 -5.13 10.75
C GLN A 3 -11.05 -4.28 10.94
N ILE A 4 -10.93 -3.65 12.10
CA ILE A 4 -9.72 -3.04 12.63
C ILE A 4 -9.52 -3.59 14.03
N ASP A 5 -8.26 -3.83 14.42
CA ASP A 5 -7.90 -4.25 15.76
C ASP A 5 -7.36 -3.02 16.52
N ILE A 6 -7.79 -2.84 17.77
CA ILE A 6 -7.42 -1.72 18.66
C ILE A 6 -7.06 -2.26 20.05
N ASP A 7 -6.35 -1.48 20.84
CA ASP A 7 -6.06 -1.76 22.24
C ASP A 7 -7.28 -1.54 23.17
N ASP A 8 -7.20 -2.11 24.37
CA ASP A 8 -8.30 -2.10 25.36
C ASP A 8 -8.63 -0.68 25.88
N GLU A 9 -7.63 0.22 25.94
CA GLU A 9 -7.82 1.61 26.38
C GLU A 9 -8.62 2.41 25.34
N LEU A 10 -8.22 2.32 24.07
CA LEU A 10 -8.95 2.92 22.96
C LEU A 10 -10.34 2.30 22.76
N TYR A 11 -10.48 0.99 22.96
CA TYR A 11 -11.79 0.32 22.96
C TYR A 11 -12.71 0.89 24.06
N GLN A 12 -12.21 0.98 25.30
CA GLN A 12 -12.96 1.51 26.43
C GLN A 12 -13.32 3.00 26.25
N TYR A 13 -12.43 3.79 25.65
CA TYR A 13 -12.70 5.18 25.28
C TYR A 13 -13.82 5.28 24.24
N ILE A 14 -13.78 4.49 23.17
CA ILE A 14 -14.84 4.48 22.14
C ILE A 14 -16.17 4.01 22.76
N ALA A 15 -16.17 2.94 23.55
CA ALA A 15 -17.36 2.40 24.19
C ALA A 15 -18.03 3.39 25.16
N SER A 16 -17.24 4.13 25.95
CA SER A 16 -17.76 5.14 26.89
C SER A 16 -18.39 6.36 26.20
N ASN A 17 -18.11 6.58 24.91
CA ASN A 17 -18.69 7.64 24.09
C ASN A 17 -20.01 7.24 23.39
N THR A 18 -20.66 6.16 23.84
CA THR A 18 -21.98 5.72 23.36
C THR A 18 -23.09 6.67 23.83
N GLN A 19 -23.89 7.18 22.89
CA GLN A 19 -25.01 8.12 23.10
C GLN A 19 -26.38 7.53 22.75
N SER A 20 -26.43 6.37 22.09
CA SER A 20 -27.69 5.73 21.70
C SER A 20 -27.57 4.21 21.69
N ILE A 21 -28.58 3.53 22.24
CA ILE A 21 -28.59 2.07 22.33
C ILE A 21 -28.58 1.43 20.93
N GLY A 22 -27.64 0.52 20.70
CA GLY A 22 -27.47 -0.14 19.40
C GLY A 22 -26.84 0.71 18.29
N GLU A 23 -26.26 1.88 18.59
CA GLU A 23 -25.47 2.60 17.58
C GLU A 23 -24.18 1.85 17.22
N SER A 24 -23.73 2.00 15.97
CA SER A 24 -22.53 1.29 15.50
C SER A 24 -21.25 1.97 15.97
N ALA A 25 -20.16 1.20 16.18
CA ALA A 25 -18.83 1.76 16.43
C ALA A 25 -18.39 2.78 15.34
N SER A 26 -18.81 2.57 14.08
CA SER A 26 -18.58 3.51 12.99
C SER A 26 -19.37 4.83 13.13
N THR A 27 -20.52 4.81 13.80
CA THR A 27 -21.30 6.00 14.15
C THR A 27 -20.58 6.81 15.23
N ILE A 28 -20.13 6.13 16.30
CA ILE A 28 -19.37 6.74 17.40
C ILE A 28 -18.08 7.37 16.88
N LEU A 29 -17.31 6.64 16.06
CA LEU A 29 -16.06 7.13 15.48
C LEU A 29 -16.27 8.33 14.55
N ARG A 30 -17.33 8.34 13.72
CA ARG A 30 -17.64 9.51 12.86
C ARG A 30 -17.98 10.74 13.70
N ARG A 31 -18.73 10.57 14.80
CA ARG A 31 -19.04 11.65 15.76
C ARG A 31 -17.77 12.18 16.44
N LEU A 32 -16.92 11.30 16.95
CA LEU A 32 -15.66 11.66 17.64
C LEU A 32 -14.65 12.36 16.73
N LEU A 33 -14.59 11.98 15.45
CA LEU A 33 -13.69 12.55 14.44
C LEU A 33 -14.32 13.69 13.64
N ASN A 34 -15.48 14.20 14.07
CA ASN A 34 -16.26 15.26 13.41
C ASN A 34 -16.63 15.01 11.92
N LEU A 35 -16.59 13.75 11.46
CA LEU A 35 -16.81 13.32 10.06
C LEU A 35 -18.29 13.32 9.64
N ASN A 36 -19.11 14.18 10.24
CA ASN A 36 -20.56 14.26 10.01
C ASN A 36 -20.93 15.05 8.74
N GLY A 37 -19.96 15.65 8.05
CA GLY A 37 -20.16 16.49 6.86
C GLY A 37 -20.17 15.74 5.52
N GLU A 38 -19.48 14.60 5.39
CA GLU A 38 -19.42 13.86 4.12
C GLU A 38 -20.52 12.80 4.02
N LYS A 39 -21.44 13.01 3.06
CA LYS A 39 -22.52 12.07 2.75
C LYS A 39 -21.98 10.84 2.03
N ILE A 40 -21.91 9.71 2.73
CA ILE A 40 -22.06 8.39 2.10
C ILE A 40 -23.51 7.97 2.25
N ASN A 41 -24.18 7.69 1.13
CA ASN A 41 -25.59 7.32 1.12
C ASN A 41 -25.84 6.01 1.87
N THR A 42 -26.58 6.05 2.98
CA THR A 42 -27.13 4.86 3.63
C THR A 42 -28.47 4.51 2.99
N THR A 43 -28.44 3.59 2.04
CA THR A 43 -29.65 3.00 1.44
C THR A 43 -30.46 2.26 2.51
N LYS A 44 -31.60 2.84 2.90
CA LYS A 44 -32.73 2.07 3.43
C LYS A 44 -33.70 1.78 2.29
N LEU A 45 -34.35 0.62 2.33
CA LEU A 45 -35.52 0.35 1.50
C LEU A 45 -36.73 1.06 2.11
N ASP A 46 -37.58 1.65 1.28
CA ASP A 46 -38.92 1.14 0.99
C ASP A 46 -39.56 1.93 -0.17
N THR A 47 -40.69 1.43 -0.70
CA THR A 47 -41.51 2.01 -1.79
C THR A 47 -42.03 3.41 -1.44
N ASP A 48 -42.22 4.35 -2.38
CA ASP A 48 -43.17 4.27 -3.51
C ASP A 48 -42.91 5.30 -4.65
N HIS A 49 -43.84 5.42 -5.61
CA HIS A 49 -43.74 6.15 -6.88
C HIS A 49 -43.75 7.70 -6.79
N LYS A 50 -42.91 8.35 -7.61
CA LYS A 50 -43.39 9.27 -8.67
C LYS A 50 -42.41 9.36 -9.85
N ASN A 51 -42.91 9.72 -11.02
CA ASN A 51 -42.18 9.77 -12.30
C ASN A 51 -42.43 11.11 -13.02
N GLU A 52 -41.36 11.78 -13.47
CA GLU A 52 -41.28 12.91 -14.42
C GLU A 52 -39.78 13.06 -14.77
N THR A 53 -39.25 12.90 -16.00
CA THR A 53 -39.41 13.69 -17.26
C THR A 53 -38.96 15.16 -17.12
N VAL A 54 -38.13 15.77 -18.00
CA VAL A 54 -37.60 15.33 -19.32
C VAL A 54 -36.37 16.15 -19.79
N SER A 55 -35.45 15.53 -20.57
CA SER A 55 -34.59 16.10 -21.67
C SER A 55 -33.70 17.36 -21.39
N VAL A 56 -32.75 17.87 -22.21
CA VAL A 56 -32.40 17.80 -23.65
C VAL A 56 -30.86 17.81 -23.87
N SER A 57 -30.41 17.36 -25.06
CA SER A 57 -29.10 17.40 -25.80
C SER A 57 -28.10 18.55 -25.52
N ASN A 58 -26.83 18.60 -25.99
CA ASN A 58 -26.01 17.87 -27.00
C ASN A 58 -24.48 18.12 -26.69
N SER A 59 -23.39 17.78 -27.43
CA SER A 59 -23.11 17.14 -28.73
C SER A 59 -21.63 16.64 -28.86
N SER A 60 -21.28 16.11 -30.05
CA SER A 60 -20.02 16.06 -30.84
C SER A 60 -18.86 17.03 -30.47
N LEU A 61 -17.58 16.82 -30.84
CA LEU A 61 -16.90 16.12 -31.96
C LEU A 61 -15.67 15.35 -31.41
N GLU A 62 -15.21 14.18 -31.89
CA GLU A 62 -14.87 13.65 -33.23
C GLU A 62 -13.41 13.95 -33.70
N GLN A 63 -12.83 13.06 -34.51
CA GLN A 63 -11.38 12.84 -34.69
C GLN A 63 -10.72 13.79 -35.73
N PRO A 64 -9.39 13.68 -35.94
CA PRO A 64 -8.97 12.83 -37.06
C PRO A 64 -7.77 11.90 -36.77
N ILE A 65 -7.64 10.89 -37.62
CA ILE A 65 -6.55 9.90 -37.66
C ILE A 65 -5.59 10.30 -38.79
N ALA A 66 -4.27 10.11 -38.59
CA ALA A 66 -3.28 10.13 -39.66
C ALA A 66 -2.22 9.03 -39.41
N ASP A 67 -1.81 8.35 -40.49
CA ASP A 67 -0.88 7.21 -40.49
C ASP A 67 0.58 7.67 -40.73
N VAL A 68 1.54 6.73 -40.66
CA VAL A 68 2.84 6.64 -41.40
C VAL A 68 3.91 5.89 -40.59
N GLU A 69 4.27 4.72 -41.12
CA GLU A 69 5.57 4.02 -41.16
C GLU A 69 6.48 3.88 -39.91
N GLN A 70 6.71 2.61 -39.56
CA GLN A 70 7.96 2.06 -38.98
C GLN A 70 9.11 2.28 -39.98
N PRO A 71 10.34 2.73 -39.61
CA PRO A 71 11.23 1.88 -38.81
C PRO A 71 12.30 2.55 -37.91
N THR A 72 13.12 1.67 -37.32
CA THR A 72 14.50 1.89 -36.81
C THR A 72 14.66 2.12 -35.31
N GLN A 73 15.72 1.53 -34.76
CA GLN A 73 16.15 1.61 -33.37
C GLN A 73 16.83 2.96 -33.10
N VAL A 74 16.39 3.69 -32.07
CA VAL A 74 17.17 4.78 -31.46
C VAL A 74 17.04 4.69 -29.94
N ALA A 75 18.16 4.78 -29.23
CA ALA A 75 18.18 4.75 -27.77
C ALA A 75 17.46 5.98 -27.20
N LYS A 76 16.46 5.76 -26.33
CA LYS A 76 15.93 6.85 -25.50
C LYS A 76 17.00 7.28 -24.49
N PRO A 77 17.28 8.57 -24.31
CA PRO A 77 18.34 9.03 -23.43
C PRO A 77 18.00 8.72 -21.97
N PRO A 78 19.01 8.53 -21.10
CA PRO A 78 18.79 8.45 -19.65
C PRO A 78 18.29 9.80 -19.14
N VAL A 79 16.96 9.95 -19.05
CA VAL A 79 16.33 11.13 -18.45
C VAL A 79 16.83 11.25 -17.03
N ASN A 80 17.39 12.41 -16.70
CA ASN A 80 18.18 12.64 -15.49
C ASN A 80 17.27 12.74 -14.24
N LYS A 81 16.66 11.61 -13.83
CA LYS A 81 15.99 11.42 -12.54
C LYS A 81 17.02 11.80 -11.46
N LYS A 82 16.86 12.97 -10.83
CA LYS A 82 17.65 13.36 -9.64
C LYS A 82 17.58 12.19 -8.65
N ASN A 83 18.73 11.62 -8.29
CA ASN A 83 18.84 10.27 -7.72
C ASN A 83 17.93 10.06 -6.49
N ALA A 84 16.73 9.53 -6.73
CA ALA A 84 15.84 9.05 -5.69
C ALA A 84 16.50 7.82 -5.06
N ASN A 85 16.93 7.95 -3.81
CA ASN A 85 17.73 6.95 -3.13
C ASN A 85 17.29 6.80 -1.67
N VAL A 86 17.10 5.57 -1.22
CA VAL A 86 16.61 5.23 0.12
C VAL A 86 17.52 5.77 1.23
N PHE A 87 18.83 5.90 1.00
CA PHE A 87 19.77 6.50 1.96
C PHE A 87 19.49 7.99 2.24
N ASN A 88 18.76 8.69 1.36
CA ASN A 88 18.39 10.10 1.55
C ASN A 88 17.17 10.27 2.47
N ILE A 89 16.42 9.19 2.73
CA ILE A 89 15.15 9.20 3.48
C ILE A 89 15.27 8.37 4.76
N LEU A 90 16.12 7.33 4.78
CA LEU A 90 16.26 6.42 5.91
C LEU A 90 17.10 6.99 7.06
N ASN A 91 16.45 7.73 7.97
CA ASN A 91 17.08 8.17 9.21
C ASN A 91 17.38 6.97 10.14
N LYS A 92 18.61 6.90 10.66
CA LYS A 92 19.04 5.86 11.62
C LYS A 92 18.32 5.96 12.97
N GLU A 93 17.91 7.16 13.38
CA GLU A 93 17.22 7.40 14.65
C GLU A 93 15.78 6.89 14.58
N GLU A 94 15.04 7.25 13.53
CA GLU A 94 13.70 6.71 13.25
C GLU A 94 13.72 5.20 13.08
N LEU A 95 14.75 4.65 12.44
CA LEU A 95 14.99 3.21 12.31
C LEU A 95 15.23 2.55 13.69
N ALA A 96 15.94 3.21 14.60
CA ALA A 96 16.18 2.72 15.96
C ALA A 96 14.91 2.77 16.84
N MET A 97 14.00 3.72 16.58
CA MET A 97 12.70 3.81 17.25
C MET A 97 11.70 2.73 16.82
N GLN A 98 11.97 1.97 15.75
CA GLN A 98 11.06 0.93 15.27
C GLN A 98 10.96 -0.25 16.23
N LYS A 99 9.75 -0.82 16.37
CA LYS A 99 9.46 -1.96 17.26
C LYS A 99 10.10 -3.26 16.74
N GLY A 100 11.38 -3.43 17.05
CA GLY A 100 12.19 -4.61 16.75
C GLY A 100 12.46 -4.86 15.26
N VAL A 101 12.99 -6.05 14.96
CA VAL A 101 13.42 -6.46 13.61
C VAL A 101 12.28 -6.36 12.58
N VAL A 102 11.04 -6.70 12.96
CA VAL A 102 9.88 -6.60 12.04
C VAL A 102 9.52 -5.14 11.76
N GLY A 103 9.58 -4.26 12.76
CA GLY A 103 9.38 -2.82 12.56
C GLY A 103 10.44 -2.22 11.62
N ARG A 104 11.72 -2.50 11.86
CA ARG A 104 12.83 -2.07 10.98
C ARG A 104 12.65 -2.56 9.55
N PHE A 105 12.25 -3.82 9.37
CA PHE A 105 12.00 -4.41 8.04
C PHE A 105 10.90 -3.67 7.27
N LEU A 106 9.75 -3.41 7.90
CA LEU A 106 8.63 -2.70 7.28
C LEU A 106 8.97 -1.23 7.00
N PHE A 107 9.73 -0.58 7.87
CA PHE A 107 10.19 0.81 7.69
C PHE A 107 11.16 0.97 6.52
N ILE A 108 12.12 0.04 6.35
CA ILE A 108 13.02 0.05 5.18
C ILE A 108 12.23 -0.20 3.88
N LEU A 109 11.23 -1.10 3.90
CA LEU A 109 10.36 -1.35 2.74
C LEU A 109 9.48 -0.13 2.38
N SER A 110 8.92 0.59 3.35
CA SER A 110 8.16 1.81 3.04
C SER A 110 9.07 2.94 2.53
N ALA A 111 10.31 3.03 3.02
CA ALA A 111 11.31 3.94 2.47
C ALA A 111 11.67 3.60 1.01
N PHE A 112 11.83 2.31 0.65
CA PHE A 112 11.98 1.89 -0.74
C PHE A 112 10.78 2.29 -1.61
N TYR A 113 9.55 1.98 -1.19
CA TYR A 113 8.34 2.34 -1.94
C TYR A 113 8.19 3.85 -2.12
N ARG A 114 8.38 4.64 -1.06
CA ARG A 114 8.38 6.11 -1.10
C ARG A 114 9.41 6.67 -2.11
N THR A 115 10.56 6.00 -2.25
CA THR A 115 11.62 6.37 -3.20
C THR A 115 11.26 6.00 -4.65
N HIS A 116 10.71 4.80 -4.86
CA HIS A 116 10.64 4.14 -6.17
C HIS A 116 9.22 3.72 -6.57
N LYS A 117 8.21 4.56 -6.29
CA LYS A 117 6.77 4.23 -6.46
C LYS A 117 6.39 3.57 -7.78
N THR A 118 6.96 3.99 -8.91
CA THR A 118 6.68 3.42 -10.25
C THR A 118 7.32 2.06 -10.49
N ASP A 119 8.45 1.82 -9.82
CA ASP A 119 9.38 0.73 -10.13
C ASP A 119 9.29 -0.38 -9.04
N PHE A 120 8.55 -0.13 -7.95
CA PHE A 120 8.36 -1.03 -6.80
C PHE A 120 7.55 -2.30 -7.10
N SER A 121 6.80 -2.36 -8.20
CA SER A 121 6.10 -3.59 -8.63
C SER A 121 7.06 -4.77 -8.85
N ALA A 122 8.34 -4.50 -9.14
CA ALA A 122 9.39 -5.51 -9.28
C ALA A 122 9.62 -6.37 -8.02
N VAL A 123 9.15 -5.96 -6.83
CA VAL A 123 9.28 -6.79 -5.62
C VAL A 123 8.40 -8.05 -5.67
N LEU A 124 7.37 -8.08 -6.54
CA LEU A 124 6.46 -9.22 -6.69
C LEU A 124 7.14 -10.45 -7.32
N ASP A 125 8.23 -10.27 -8.08
CA ASP A 125 9.01 -11.37 -8.63
C ASP A 125 9.87 -12.08 -7.56
N ILE A 126 10.12 -11.40 -6.43
CA ILE A 126 10.93 -11.91 -5.32
C ILE A 126 10.10 -12.93 -4.53
N LYS A 127 10.50 -14.19 -4.56
CA LYS A 127 9.80 -15.32 -3.95
C LYS A 127 10.74 -16.44 -3.54
N GLY A 128 10.33 -17.24 -2.57
CA GLY A 128 10.96 -18.50 -2.24
C GLY A 128 10.55 -19.60 -3.23
N ARG A 129 11.14 -20.79 -3.08
CA ARG A 129 10.77 -21.98 -3.87
C ARG A 129 9.26 -22.28 -3.79
N ASP A 130 8.72 -22.22 -2.57
CA ASP A 130 7.39 -22.73 -2.23
C ASP A 130 6.50 -21.64 -1.57
N ARG A 131 6.90 -20.36 -1.65
CA ARG A 131 6.27 -19.24 -0.92
C ARG A 131 6.42 -17.91 -1.66
N VAL A 132 5.32 -17.17 -1.81
CA VAL A 132 5.33 -15.77 -2.29
C VAL A 132 5.83 -14.87 -1.16
N TYR A 133 6.74 -13.94 -1.45
CA TYR A 133 7.24 -13.01 -0.42
C TYR A 133 6.46 -11.70 -0.35
N PHE A 134 6.06 -11.17 -1.51
CA PHE A 134 5.30 -9.93 -1.66
C PHE A 134 4.06 -10.13 -2.54
N ALA A 135 2.97 -9.42 -2.23
CA ALA A 135 1.73 -9.42 -3.02
C ALA A 135 1.02 -8.07 -2.95
N THR A 136 0.04 -7.83 -3.82
CA THR A 136 -0.86 -6.65 -3.78
C THR A 136 -2.10 -6.87 -2.89
N SER A 137 -2.33 -8.09 -2.42
CA SER A 137 -3.38 -8.41 -1.44
C SER A 137 -2.82 -9.15 -0.22
N LYS A 138 -3.60 -9.19 0.87
CA LYS A 138 -3.28 -10.00 2.05
C LYS A 138 -3.59 -11.48 1.76
N GLU A 139 -4.62 -11.70 0.96
CA GLU A 139 -5.24 -12.98 0.62
C GLU A 139 -4.28 -13.85 -0.19
N ASP A 140 -3.60 -13.30 -1.20
CA ASP A 140 -2.62 -14.03 -2.03
C ASP A 140 -1.45 -14.58 -1.21
N LEU A 141 -0.96 -13.82 -0.22
CA LEU A 141 0.06 -14.31 0.71
C LEU A 141 -0.46 -15.47 1.56
N VAL A 142 -1.67 -15.38 2.10
CA VAL A 142 -2.29 -16.47 2.89
C VAL A 142 -2.51 -17.72 2.02
N ASN A 143 -2.98 -17.54 0.78
CA ASN A 143 -3.17 -18.60 -0.20
C ASN A 143 -1.83 -19.28 -0.57
N SER A 144 -0.71 -18.53 -0.60
CA SER A 144 0.62 -19.09 -0.80
C SER A 144 1.18 -19.89 0.39
N GLY A 145 0.55 -19.80 1.57
CA GLY A 145 0.91 -20.65 2.71
C GLY A 145 0.31 -20.20 4.04
N SER A 146 -0.17 -21.17 4.81
CA SER A 146 -0.85 -21.02 6.12
C SER A 146 -0.08 -20.29 7.23
N SER A 147 1.18 -19.91 6.98
CA SER A 147 2.09 -19.38 8.00
C SER A 147 2.92 -18.19 7.48
N MET A 148 2.32 -17.28 6.71
CA MET A 148 3.01 -16.08 6.20
C MET A 148 3.09 -14.92 7.21
N ASN A 149 2.09 -14.74 8.08
CA ASN A 149 1.89 -13.52 8.89
C ASN A 149 2.03 -12.24 8.02
N PRO A 150 1.11 -12.00 7.07
CA PRO A 150 1.20 -10.89 6.14
C PRO A 150 1.02 -9.55 6.86
N LYS A 151 1.88 -8.58 6.54
CA LYS A 151 1.75 -7.17 6.96
C LYS A 151 1.82 -6.27 5.72
N ASN A 152 0.99 -5.24 5.70
CA ASN A 152 1.06 -4.19 4.68
C ASN A 152 2.33 -3.36 4.86
N ILE A 153 2.91 -2.91 3.74
CA ILE A 153 4.02 -1.95 3.70
C ILE A 153 3.41 -0.55 3.70
N THR A 154 3.73 0.25 4.71
CA THR A 154 3.11 1.55 4.98
C THR A 154 3.09 2.47 3.75
N ASP A 155 1.97 3.18 3.57
CA ASP A 155 1.65 4.07 2.44
C ASP A 155 1.48 3.39 1.07
N SER A 156 1.46 2.05 1.01
CA SER A 156 1.42 1.28 -0.25
C SER A 156 0.31 0.23 -0.28
N GLU A 157 -0.02 -0.27 -1.48
CA GLU A 157 -0.89 -1.43 -1.68
C GLU A 157 -0.20 -2.78 -1.37
N TYR A 158 1.12 -2.79 -1.22
CA TYR A 158 1.91 -4.02 -1.14
C TYR A 158 1.88 -4.62 0.27
N TRP A 159 1.89 -5.95 0.32
CA TRP A 159 1.97 -6.77 1.52
C TRP A 159 3.23 -7.64 1.47
N VAL A 160 3.77 -7.98 2.64
CA VAL A 160 4.94 -8.84 2.79
C VAL A 160 4.73 -9.88 3.89
N MET A 161 5.24 -11.10 3.70
CA MET A 161 5.24 -12.13 4.76
C MET A 161 6.27 -11.83 5.85
N THR A 162 5.81 -11.64 7.09
CA THR A 162 6.69 -11.32 8.23
C THR A 162 7.13 -12.52 9.03
N ASN A 163 6.55 -13.71 8.82
CA ASN A 163 7.01 -14.96 9.45
C ASN A 163 8.27 -15.52 8.76
N SER A 164 9.42 -14.92 9.11
CA SER A 164 10.73 -15.23 8.55
C SER A 164 11.83 -14.88 9.55
N ASN A 165 12.94 -15.63 9.54
CA ASN A 165 14.11 -15.29 10.34
C ASN A 165 14.84 -14.04 9.80
N THR A 166 15.71 -13.44 10.61
CA THR A 166 16.43 -12.21 10.27
C THR A 166 17.27 -12.37 9.00
N THR A 167 17.93 -13.52 8.81
CA THR A 167 18.70 -13.81 7.60
C THR A 167 17.84 -13.74 6.34
N ARG A 168 16.64 -14.33 6.36
CA ARG A 168 15.72 -14.26 5.22
C ARG A 168 15.20 -12.84 4.97
N LYS A 169 14.95 -12.05 6.02
CA LYS A 169 14.61 -10.63 5.87
C LYS A 169 15.75 -9.80 5.27
N LYS A 170 17.00 -10.05 5.70
CA LYS A 170 18.20 -9.44 5.10
C LYS A 170 18.35 -9.79 3.62
N MET A 171 18.08 -11.04 3.22
CA MET A 171 18.05 -11.43 1.81
C MET A 171 16.93 -10.70 1.04
N MET A 172 15.70 -10.67 1.57
CA MET A 172 14.60 -9.94 0.91
C MET A 172 14.91 -8.44 0.73
N LEU A 173 15.50 -7.76 1.72
CA LEU A 173 15.91 -6.35 1.57
C LEU A 173 17.01 -6.17 0.52
N HIS A 174 17.95 -7.11 0.42
CA HIS A 174 19.02 -7.11 -0.57
C HIS A 174 18.50 -7.39 -1.99
N GLU A 175 17.57 -8.34 -2.14
CA GLU A 175 16.88 -8.65 -3.41
C GLU A 175 16.03 -7.45 -3.88
N VAL A 176 15.29 -6.80 -2.97
CA VAL A 176 14.54 -5.56 -3.24
C VAL A 176 15.46 -4.41 -3.66
N ALA A 177 16.65 -4.29 -3.05
CA ALA A 177 17.63 -3.28 -3.47
C ALA A 177 18.11 -3.54 -4.91
N LEU A 178 18.47 -4.79 -5.24
CA LEU A 178 18.92 -5.14 -6.59
C LEU A 178 17.82 -4.96 -7.65
N SER A 179 16.57 -5.34 -7.36
CA SER A 179 15.44 -5.13 -8.29
C SER A 179 15.13 -3.65 -8.53
N LEU A 180 15.47 -2.78 -7.58
CA LEU A 180 15.31 -1.32 -7.67
C LEU A 180 16.59 -0.60 -8.16
N GLY A 181 17.54 -1.33 -8.76
CA GLY A 181 18.70 -0.76 -9.44
C GLY A 181 19.82 -0.26 -8.53
N TYR A 182 19.83 -0.62 -7.25
CA TYR A 182 20.96 -0.34 -6.35
C TYR A 182 22.13 -1.27 -6.66
N SER A 183 23.36 -0.80 -6.43
CA SER A 183 24.56 -1.66 -6.54
C SER A 183 24.61 -2.70 -5.42
N ASN A 184 25.41 -3.76 -5.59
CA ASN A 184 25.55 -4.81 -4.59
C ASN A 184 26.04 -4.27 -3.23
N GLU A 185 27.05 -3.39 -3.22
CA GLU A 185 27.54 -2.70 -2.01
C GLU A 185 26.43 -1.91 -1.28
N GLN A 186 25.53 -1.27 -2.03
CA GLN A 186 24.39 -0.55 -1.48
C GLN A 186 23.35 -1.52 -0.91
N ALA A 187 23.08 -2.63 -1.61
CA ALA A 187 22.19 -3.69 -1.14
C ALA A 187 22.71 -4.34 0.16
N GLU A 188 24.02 -4.59 0.26
CA GLU A 188 24.68 -5.05 1.49
C GLU A 188 24.50 -4.03 2.63
N LYS A 189 24.79 -2.75 2.38
CA LYS A 189 24.61 -1.68 3.37
C LYS A 189 23.15 -1.52 3.85
N ILE A 190 22.16 -1.76 2.98
CA ILE A 190 20.74 -1.67 3.34
C ILE A 190 20.29 -2.87 4.18
N ARG A 191 20.70 -4.10 3.85
CA ARG A 191 20.38 -5.27 4.70
C ARG A 191 21.00 -5.15 6.09
N ASP A 192 22.10 -4.43 6.26
CA ASP A 192 22.82 -4.30 7.54
C ASP A 192 22.25 -3.20 8.46
N TYR A 193 21.23 -2.48 8.00
CA TYR A 193 20.31 -1.71 8.85
C TYR A 193 19.28 -2.57 9.60
N LEU A 194 19.24 -3.89 9.36
CA LEU A 194 18.27 -4.82 9.95
C LEU A 194 18.80 -5.65 11.12
#